data_AF-A0A850JD69-F1
#
_entry.id   AF-A0A850JD69-F1
#
_cell.length_a   1.000
_cell.length_b   1.000
_cell.length_c   1.000
_cell.angle_alpha   90.00
_cell.angle_beta   90.00
_cell.angle_gamma   90.00
#
_symmetry.space_group_name_H-M   'P 1'
#
loop_
_entity.id
_entity.type
_entity.pdbx_description
1 polymer ?
#
loop_
_entity_poly.entity_id
_entity_poly.type
_entity_poly.pdbx_seq_one_letter_code
_entity_poly.pdbx_strand_id
1 'polypeptide(L)'
;MASTPRRRPGTADSGLRAIDPPFVASGPCGVAVRNRLKGLTALDEQVLRQVGAHLGSLASRDLKARCADGLEHGADTWATRKRELTGASSARWAGAITKSSHDQWALARRSQLAHLQSLEEGVRTIERRLSLPVGEKGTKRAPGGYRSRQEWFAKSRRLRVLQNRLASERADFDEGVVHVVRGGKKLARNRHHLDEAGVTQEEWRARWEAGRWFLHADGESGKRYGNETIRVTLEGEVSIRLPGPLADLANAPHGRYILSARVRFAHRGTEWADRVAANRAVAYRIHLDVPRERWYLTASWQTPKT
;
A
#
# COMPACT_ATOMS: atom_id res chain seq x y z
N MET A 1 6.25 29.27 73.48
CA MET A 1 6.50 29.83 72.13
C MET A 1 6.79 28.66 71.19
N ALA A 2 5.81 28.25 70.39
CA ALA A 2 5.96 27.19 69.40
C ALA A 2 5.40 27.71 68.06
N SER A 3 6.29 27.93 67.10
CA SER A 3 5.98 28.49 65.78
C SER A 3 5.27 27.47 64.89
N THR A 4 4.10 27.84 64.40
CA THR A 4 3.38 27.16 63.32
C THR A 4 4.07 27.40 61.97
N PRO A 5 4.35 26.38 61.14
CA PRO A 5 4.85 26.62 59.79
C PRO A 5 3.70 27.05 58.86
N ARG A 6 3.88 28.21 58.22
CA ARG A 6 2.98 28.79 57.21
C ARG A 6 2.86 27.87 55.98
N ARG A 7 1.62 27.53 55.60
CA ARG A 7 1.29 26.99 54.28
C ARG A 7 1.65 28.01 53.19
N ARG A 8 2.36 27.58 52.16
CA ARG A 8 2.56 28.36 50.92
C ARG A 8 1.23 28.49 50.16
N PRO A 9 0.90 29.65 49.57
CA PRO A 9 -0.32 29.81 48.77
C PRO A 9 -0.21 28.99 47.49
N GLY A 10 -1.33 28.35 47.12
CA GLY A 10 -1.45 27.61 45.87
C GLY A 10 -1.21 28.50 44.67
N THR A 11 -0.46 27.98 43.70
CA THR A 11 -0.41 28.49 42.35
C THR A 11 -1.82 28.48 41.77
N ALA A 12 -2.31 29.67 41.41
CA ALA A 12 -3.56 29.87 40.71
C ALA A 12 -3.61 28.99 39.45
N ASP A 13 -4.66 28.19 39.35
CA ASP A 13 -5.00 27.39 38.17
C ASP A 13 -5.37 28.37 37.04
N SER A 14 -4.38 28.80 36.26
CA SER A 14 -4.61 29.65 35.09
C SER A 14 -5.51 28.86 34.14
N GLY A 15 -6.72 29.33 33.88
CA GLY A 15 -7.74 28.70 33.02
C GLY A 15 -7.36 28.55 31.53
N LEU A 16 -6.06 28.46 31.23
CA LEU A 16 -5.49 28.18 29.94
C LEU A 16 -5.55 26.67 29.67
N ARG A 17 -5.94 26.31 28.45
CA ARG A 17 -5.94 24.93 27.99
C ARG A 17 -4.50 24.39 28.02
N ALA A 18 -4.26 23.34 28.80
CA ALA A 18 -2.98 22.62 28.75
C ALA A 18 -2.74 22.15 27.30
N ILE A 19 -1.61 22.59 26.74
CA ILE A 19 -1.15 22.15 25.41
C ILE A 19 -0.47 20.82 25.63
N ASP A 20 -0.94 19.77 24.95
CA ASP A 20 -0.28 18.47 24.99
C ASP A 20 1.17 18.60 24.51
N PRO A 21 2.12 17.88 25.14
CA PRO A 21 3.51 17.96 24.75
C PRO A 21 3.66 17.64 23.26
N PRO A 22 4.52 18.38 22.53
CA PRO A 22 4.76 18.09 21.12
C PRO A 22 5.23 16.64 20.99
N PHE A 23 4.55 15.85 20.16
CA PHE A 23 5.02 14.52 19.80
C PHE A 23 5.93 14.62 18.58
N VAL A 24 7.09 13.96 18.65
CA VAL A 24 8.00 13.87 17.51
C VAL A 24 7.55 12.71 16.65
N ALA A 25 7.09 13.01 15.43
CA ALA A 25 6.84 11.97 14.45
C ALA A 25 8.17 11.29 14.08
N SER A 26 8.16 9.96 13.94
CA SER A 26 9.33 9.23 13.46
C SER A 26 9.77 9.79 12.10
N GLY A 27 11.09 9.91 11.91
CA GLY A 27 11.67 10.33 10.64
C GLY A 27 11.31 9.38 9.48
N PRO A 28 11.49 9.81 8.22
CA PRO A 28 11.20 8.98 7.06
C PRO A 28 12.05 7.71 7.05
N CYS A 29 11.41 6.56 6.87
CA CYS A 29 12.05 5.24 6.81
C CYS A 29 12.51 4.83 5.39
N GLY A 30 12.28 5.68 4.40
CA GLY A 30 12.66 5.44 3.03
C GLY A 30 12.45 6.65 2.13
N VAL A 31 12.99 6.54 0.92
CA VAL A 31 12.92 7.53 -0.15
C VAL A 31 12.25 6.89 -1.35
N ALA A 32 11.41 7.65 -2.04
CA ALA A 32 10.89 7.32 -3.36
C ALA A 32 11.02 8.52 -4.29
N VAL A 33 11.69 8.34 -5.42
CA VAL A 33 11.84 9.33 -6.47
C VAL A 33 11.24 8.81 -7.77
N ARG A 34 10.63 9.69 -8.55
CA ARG A 34 9.92 9.31 -9.77
C ARG A 34 10.27 10.26 -10.88
N ASN A 35 10.49 9.73 -12.07
CA ASN A 35 10.49 10.54 -13.29
C ASN A 35 9.75 9.83 -14.43
N ARG A 36 9.38 10.62 -15.44
CA ARG A 36 8.73 10.15 -16.66
C ARG A 36 9.75 9.47 -17.57
N LEU A 37 9.35 8.36 -18.17
CA LEU A 37 10.07 7.74 -19.30
C LEU A 37 9.66 8.49 -20.57
N LYS A 38 10.50 9.43 -21.03
CA LYS A 38 10.28 10.18 -22.27
C LYS A 38 11.01 9.49 -23.43
N GLY A 39 10.42 9.52 -24.62
CA GLY A 39 11.03 8.92 -25.81
C GLY A 39 10.88 7.40 -25.88
N LEU A 40 9.83 6.83 -25.27
CA LEU A 40 9.45 5.45 -25.54
C LEU A 40 8.94 5.35 -26.99
N THR A 41 9.40 4.32 -27.69
CA THR A 41 8.83 3.97 -29.00
C THR A 41 7.49 3.26 -28.82
N ALA A 42 6.72 3.14 -29.90
CA ALA A 42 5.50 2.33 -29.89
C ALA A 42 5.79 0.86 -29.51
N LEU A 43 6.95 0.32 -29.94
CA LEU A 43 7.40 -1.00 -29.56
C LEU A 43 7.72 -1.09 -28.06
N ASP A 44 8.42 -0.10 -27.49
CA ASP A 44 8.71 -0.08 -26.05
C ASP A 44 7.42 -0.12 -25.23
N GLU A 45 6.42 0.69 -25.60
CA GLU A 45 5.13 0.68 -24.94
C GLU A 45 4.43 -0.67 -25.08
N GLN A 46 4.45 -1.27 -26.26
CA GLN A 46 3.87 -2.59 -26.50
C GLN A 46 4.50 -3.65 -25.60
N VAL A 47 5.84 -3.68 -25.50
CA VAL A 47 6.56 -4.61 -24.63
C VAL A 47 6.20 -4.36 -23.17
N LEU A 48 6.19 -3.12 -22.70
CA LEU A 48 5.80 -2.80 -21.32
C LEU A 48 4.37 -3.24 -21.00
N ARG A 49 3.43 -3.07 -21.93
CA ARG A 49 2.03 -3.53 -21.78
C ARG A 49 1.96 -5.06 -21.70
N GLN A 50 2.63 -5.77 -22.61
CA GLN A 50 2.63 -7.23 -22.65
C GLN A 50 3.28 -7.85 -21.40
N VAL A 51 4.47 -7.36 -21.02
CA VAL A 51 5.18 -7.83 -19.81
C VAL A 51 4.35 -7.51 -18.57
N GLY A 52 3.84 -6.28 -18.47
CA GLY A 52 3.02 -5.84 -17.34
C GLY A 52 1.74 -6.66 -17.20
N ALA A 53 1.04 -6.95 -18.30
CA ALA A 53 -0.17 -7.77 -18.31
C ALA A 53 0.12 -9.23 -17.93
N HIS A 54 1.16 -9.84 -18.52
CA HIS A 54 1.57 -11.22 -18.24
C HIS A 54 1.90 -11.40 -16.76
N LEU A 55 2.85 -10.61 -16.25
CA LEU A 55 3.24 -10.65 -14.83
C LEU A 55 2.08 -10.24 -13.91
N GLY A 56 1.21 -9.33 -14.37
CA GLY A 56 0.00 -8.92 -13.67
C GLY A 56 -1.01 -10.06 -13.49
N SER A 57 -1.17 -10.91 -14.50
CA SER A 57 -1.99 -12.13 -14.41
C SER A 57 -1.39 -13.11 -13.41
N LEU A 58 -0.07 -13.34 -13.48
CA LEU A 58 0.65 -14.21 -12.53
C LEU A 58 0.51 -13.73 -11.09
N ALA A 59 0.72 -12.44 -10.83
CA ALA A 59 0.57 -11.87 -9.50
C ALA A 59 -0.87 -11.91 -8.98
N SER A 60 -1.88 -11.89 -9.86
CA SER A 60 -3.28 -12.05 -9.44
C SER A 60 -3.58 -13.49 -9.03
N ARG A 61 -3.07 -14.48 -9.77
CA ARG A 61 -3.19 -15.90 -9.43
C ARG A 61 -2.45 -16.23 -8.12
N ASP A 62 -1.23 -15.71 -7.98
CA ASP A 62 -0.41 -15.91 -6.79
C ASP A 62 -1.04 -15.29 -5.54
N LEU A 63 -1.59 -14.07 -5.65
CA LEU A 63 -2.31 -13.45 -4.54
C LEU A 63 -3.53 -14.27 -4.12
N LYS A 64 -4.29 -14.81 -5.08
CA LYS A 64 -5.42 -15.71 -4.77
C LYS A 64 -4.95 -16.92 -3.96
N ALA A 65 -3.86 -17.57 -4.38
CA ALA A 65 -3.27 -18.70 -3.66
C ALA A 65 -2.80 -18.28 -2.26
N ARG A 66 -2.07 -17.16 -2.14
CA ARG A 66 -1.64 -16.63 -0.84
C ARG A 66 -2.82 -16.35 0.09
N CYS A 67 -3.92 -15.79 -0.42
CA CYS A 67 -5.11 -15.57 0.40
C CYS A 67 -5.75 -16.90 0.87
N ALA A 68 -5.74 -17.94 0.02
CA ALA A 68 -6.23 -19.26 0.38
C ALA A 68 -5.37 -19.96 1.44
N ASP A 69 -4.05 -19.67 1.50
CA ASP A 69 -3.17 -20.17 2.58
C ASP A 69 -3.61 -19.67 3.98
N GLY A 70 -4.42 -18.61 4.07
CA GLY A 70 -4.88 -18.06 5.36
C GLY A 70 -3.75 -17.80 6.35
N LEU A 71 -3.92 -18.30 7.57
CA LEU A 71 -2.93 -18.27 8.65
C LEU A 71 -1.85 -19.35 8.55
N GLU A 72 -2.04 -20.39 7.73
CA GLU A 72 -1.16 -21.56 7.62
C GLU A 72 0.04 -21.33 6.69
N HIS A 73 0.23 -20.10 6.22
CA HIS A 73 1.31 -19.75 5.31
C HIS A 73 2.69 -19.93 5.95
N GLY A 74 3.49 -20.83 5.37
CA GLY A 74 4.85 -21.14 5.81
C GLY A 74 5.88 -21.20 4.68
N ALA A 75 7.12 -21.56 5.02
CA ALA A 75 8.24 -21.65 4.09
C ALA A 75 7.99 -22.60 2.90
N ASP A 76 7.32 -23.73 3.15
CA ASP A 76 7.04 -24.73 2.12
C ASP A 76 5.99 -24.25 1.11
N THR A 77 4.90 -23.64 1.60
CA THR A 77 3.88 -23.01 0.73
C THR A 77 4.49 -21.88 -0.10
N TRP A 78 5.38 -21.07 0.49
CA TRP A 78 6.13 -20.04 -0.23
C TRP A 78 7.02 -20.64 -1.32
N ALA A 79 7.80 -21.68 -1.00
CA ALA A 79 8.72 -22.32 -1.93
C ALA A 79 7.96 -22.93 -3.12
N THR A 80 6.80 -23.56 -2.85
CA THR A 80 5.94 -24.15 -3.87
C THR A 80 5.39 -23.10 -4.82
N ARG A 81 4.75 -22.03 -4.30
CA ARG A 81 4.24 -20.92 -5.13
C ARG A 81 5.34 -20.28 -5.98
N LYS A 82 6.52 -20.05 -5.38
CA LYS A 82 7.67 -19.48 -6.11
C LYS A 82 8.16 -20.41 -7.23
N ARG A 83 8.19 -21.73 -7.01
CA ARG A 83 8.62 -22.71 -8.03
C ARG A 83 7.68 -22.70 -9.23
N GLU A 84 6.37 -22.73 -9.01
CA GLU A 84 5.35 -22.66 -10.05
C GLU A 84 5.47 -21.37 -10.89
N LEU A 85 5.62 -20.22 -10.21
CA LEU A 85 5.81 -18.94 -10.88
C LEU A 85 7.11 -18.84 -11.68
N THR A 86 8.16 -19.55 -11.25
CA THR A 86 9.47 -19.49 -11.90
C THR A 86 9.40 -19.99 -13.33
N GLY A 87 8.69 -21.10 -13.58
CA GLY A 87 8.49 -21.63 -14.93
C GLY A 87 7.68 -20.70 -15.84
N ALA A 88 6.67 -20.02 -15.28
CA ALA A 88 5.82 -19.08 -16.03
C ALA A 88 6.43 -17.67 -16.20
N SER A 89 7.54 -17.37 -15.52
CA SER A 89 8.19 -16.06 -15.54
C SER A 89 9.72 -16.16 -15.56
N SER A 90 10.36 -15.91 -14.43
CA SER A 90 11.77 -16.18 -14.13
C SER A 90 11.93 -16.27 -12.62
N ALA A 91 13.03 -16.84 -12.12
CA ALA A 91 13.25 -16.97 -10.68
C ALA A 91 13.17 -15.62 -9.93
N ARG A 92 13.59 -14.52 -10.58
CA ARG A 92 13.55 -13.17 -10.01
C ARG A 92 12.15 -12.56 -10.04
N TRP A 93 11.42 -12.73 -11.14
CA TRP A 93 10.01 -12.28 -11.21
C TRP A 93 9.14 -13.06 -10.25
N ALA A 94 9.32 -14.37 -10.15
CA ALA A 94 8.65 -15.21 -9.18
C ALA A 94 8.90 -14.71 -7.76
N GLY A 95 10.16 -14.43 -7.39
CA GLY A 95 10.49 -13.88 -6.08
C GLY A 95 9.85 -12.51 -5.81
N ALA A 96 9.82 -11.61 -6.79
CA ALA A 96 9.17 -10.30 -6.65
C ALA A 96 7.64 -10.44 -6.48
N ILE A 97 7.02 -11.34 -7.24
CA ILE A 97 5.58 -11.60 -7.18
C ILE A 97 5.20 -12.21 -5.83
N THR A 98 5.84 -13.31 -5.41
CA THR A 98 5.49 -14.00 -4.15
C THR A 98 5.63 -13.08 -2.95
N LYS A 99 6.70 -12.27 -2.94
CA LYS A 99 6.90 -11.26 -1.91
C LYS A 99 5.83 -10.18 -1.94
N SER A 100 5.51 -9.63 -3.12
CA SER A 100 4.46 -8.61 -3.22
C SER A 100 3.09 -9.15 -2.75
N SER A 101 2.73 -10.37 -3.11
CA SER A 101 1.47 -11.00 -2.67
C SER A 101 1.44 -11.20 -1.16
N HIS A 102 2.56 -11.66 -0.57
CA HIS A 102 2.67 -11.81 0.88
C HIS A 102 2.58 -10.45 1.60
N ASP A 103 3.27 -9.43 1.11
CA ASP A 103 3.24 -8.07 1.67
C ASP A 103 1.83 -7.45 1.56
N GLN A 104 1.12 -7.70 0.45
CA GLN A 104 -0.28 -7.28 0.28
C GLN A 104 -1.21 -7.96 1.29
N TRP A 105 -1.07 -9.28 1.50
CA TRP A 105 -1.82 -10.01 2.51
C TRP A 105 -1.53 -9.48 3.93
N ALA A 106 -0.25 -9.28 4.26
CA ALA A 106 0.17 -8.79 5.57
C ALA A 106 -0.31 -7.35 5.83
N LEU A 107 -0.28 -6.49 4.81
CA LEU A 107 -0.86 -5.16 4.88
C LEU A 107 -2.37 -5.21 5.11
N ALA A 108 -3.09 -6.07 4.37
CA ALA A 108 -4.53 -6.25 4.54
C ALA A 108 -4.89 -6.71 5.97
N ARG A 109 -4.13 -7.65 6.55
CA ARG A 109 -4.28 -8.07 7.96
C ARG A 109 -4.11 -6.92 8.96
N ARG A 110 -3.09 -6.09 8.78
CA ARG A 110 -2.88 -4.93 9.67
C ARG A 110 -4.01 -3.90 9.53
N SER A 111 -4.46 -3.65 8.31
CA SER A 111 -5.60 -2.76 8.06
C SER A 111 -6.91 -3.30 8.63
N GLN A 112 -7.12 -4.62 8.56
CA GLN A 112 -8.26 -5.30 9.16
C GLN A 112 -8.28 -5.15 10.68
N LEU A 113 -7.14 -5.37 11.35
CA LEU A 113 -7.03 -5.16 12.80
C LEU A 113 -7.37 -3.71 13.20
N ALA A 114 -6.84 -2.72 12.48
CA ALA A 114 -7.16 -1.33 12.73
C ALA A 114 -8.66 -1.04 12.48
N HIS A 115 -9.28 -1.68 11.49
CA HIS A 115 -10.70 -1.55 11.24
C HIS A 115 -11.55 -2.14 12.38
N LEU A 116 -11.17 -3.31 12.89
CA LEU A 116 -11.81 -3.93 14.06
C LEU A 116 -11.77 -3.02 15.28
N GLN A 117 -10.60 -2.47 15.62
CA GLN A 117 -10.45 -1.55 16.74
C GLN A 117 -11.34 -0.31 16.58
N SER A 118 -11.42 0.24 15.36
CA SER A 118 -12.31 1.36 15.06
C SER A 118 -13.80 1.00 15.21
N LEU A 119 -14.21 -0.21 14.81
CA LEU A 119 -15.57 -0.70 15.00
C LEU A 119 -15.89 -0.88 16.49
N GLU A 120 -14.99 -1.46 17.28
CA GLU A 120 -15.14 -1.63 18.73
C GLU A 120 -15.26 -0.30 19.47
N GLU A 121 -14.43 0.69 19.13
CA GLU A 121 -14.54 2.05 19.66
C GLU A 121 -15.86 2.71 19.27
N GLY A 122 -16.29 2.52 18.02
CA GLY A 122 -17.58 3.02 17.53
C GLY A 122 -18.77 2.41 18.28
N VAL A 123 -18.78 1.10 18.47
CA VAL A 123 -19.80 0.35 19.24
C VAL A 123 -19.83 0.85 20.68
N ARG A 124 -18.68 0.83 21.39
CA ARG A 124 -18.58 1.29 22.79
C ARG A 124 -19.04 2.73 22.96
N THR A 125 -18.69 3.60 22.02
CA THR A 125 -19.09 5.01 22.06
C THR A 125 -20.60 5.17 21.93
N ILE A 126 -21.24 4.43 21.01
CA ILE A 126 -22.69 4.52 20.82
C ILE A 126 -23.42 3.90 22.01
N GLU A 127 -23.00 2.72 22.49
CA GLU A 127 -23.59 2.05 23.66
C GLU A 127 -23.58 2.96 24.89
N ARG A 128 -22.43 3.55 25.21
CA ARG A 128 -22.31 4.51 26.32
C ARG A 128 -23.25 5.71 26.17
N ARG A 129 -23.41 6.24 24.96
CA ARG A 129 -24.28 7.41 24.74
C ARG A 129 -25.77 7.05 24.75
N LEU A 130 -26.12 5.82 24.37
CA LEU A 130 -27.50 5.33 24.42
C LEU A 130 -27.95 5.01 25.86
N SER A 131 -27.03 4.64 26.76
CA SER A 131 -27.32 4.38 28.17
C SER A 131 -27.56 5.64 29.01
N LEU A 132 -27.20 6.82 28.48
CA LEU A 132 -27.42 8.10 29.14
C LEU A 132 -28.79 8.71 28.76
N PRO A 133 -29.49 9.37 29.69
CA PRO A 133 -30.65 10.19 29.38
C PRO A 133 -30.49 11.09 28.14
N VAL A 134 -31.57 11.17 27.35
CA VAL A 134 -31.61 12.07 26.18
C VAL A 134 -31.41 13.52 26.65
N GLY A 135 -30.48 14.22 26.01
CA GLY A 135 -30.11 15.60 26.35
C GLY A 135 -29.11 15.73 27.49
N GLU A 136 -28.66 14.62 28.11
CA GLU A 136 -27.65 14.67 29.16
C GLU A 136 -26.34 15.27 28.62
N LYS A 137 -25.84 16.29 29.31
CA LYS A 137 -24.60 16.97 28.92
C LYS A 137 -23.40 16.08 29.20
N GLY A 138 -22.48 16.04 28.24
CA GLY A 138 -21.20 15.36 28.42
C GLY A 138 -20.25 16.13 29.34
N THR A 139 -19.12 15.50 29.62
CA THR A 139 -17.98 16.16 30.28
C THR A 139 -16.97 16.65 29.23
N LYS A 140 -15.93 17.36 29.68
CA LYS A 140 -14.81 17.74 28.80
C LYS A 140 -14.13 16.53 28.13
N ARG A 141 -14.23 15.32 28.71
CA ARG A 141 -13.52 14.11 28.24
C ARG A 141 -14.44 13.08 27.58
N ALA A 142 -15.76 13.21 27.73
CA ALA A 142 -16.71 12.24 27.18
C ALA A 142 -18.02 12.89 26.72
N PRO A 143 -18.54 12.53 25.53
CA PRO A 143 -19.85 12.98 25.09
C PRO A 143 -20.95 12.40 25.99
N GLY A 144 -21.97 13.22 26.27
CA GLY A 144 -23.17 12.81 27.00
C GLY A 144 -24.18 12.09 26.10
N GLY A 145 -25.44 12.05 26.55
CA GLY A 145 -26.54 11.45 25.81
C GLY A 145 -26.75 12.06 24.41
N TYR A 146 -27.59 11.42 23.60
CA TYR A 146 -28.00 11.99 22.31
C TYR A 146 -28.95 13.18 22.49
N ARG A 147 -28.95 14.11 21.54
CA ARG A 147 -29.66 15.40 21.70
C ARG A 147 -31.17 15.24 21.73
N SER A 148 -31.70 14.26 20.99
CA SER A 148 -33.14 14.03 20.87
C SER A 148 -33.47 12.55 20.82
N ARG A 149 -34.75 12.20 21.06
CA ARG A 149 -35.25 10.84 20.89
C ARG A 149 -35.09 10.33 19.46
N GLN A 150 -35.24 11.21 18.46
CA GLN A 150 -35.04 10.86 17.06
C GLN A 150 -33.59 10.49 16.77
N GLU A 151 -32.62 11.28 17.26
CA GLU A 151 -31.20 10.95 17.12
C GLU A 151 -30.88 9.66 17.85
N TRP A 152 -31.38 9.49 19.08
CA TRP A 152 -31.22 8.27 19.86
C TRP A 152 -31.71 7.04 19.08
N PHE A 153 -32.90 7.10 18.47
CA PHE A 153 -33.46 6.00 17.68
C PHE A 153 -32.68 5.73 16.38
N ALA A 154 -32.17 6.76 15.72
CA ALA A 154 -31.27 6.57 14.57
C ALA A 154 -29.95 5.89 14.99
N LYS A 155 -29.45 6.22 16.18
CA LYS A 155 -28.18 5.68 16.71
C LYS A 155 -28.32 4.28 17.27
N SER A 156 -29.47 3.91 17.85
CA SER A 156 -29.74 2.52 18.25
C SER A 156 -29.79 1.59 17.05
N ARG A 157 -30.39 2.01 15.93
CA ARG A 157 -30.33 1.25 14.67
C ARG A 157 -28.91 1.17 14.11
N ARG A 158 -28.16 2.28 14.14
CA ARG A 158 -26.74 2.28 13.74
C ARG A 158 -25.89 1.36 14.61
N LEU A 159 -26.16 1.27 15.91
CA LEU A 159 -25.47 0.36 16.82
C LEU A 159 -25.60 -1.08 16.32
N ARG A 160 -26.82 -1.53 16.01
CA ARG A 160 -27.05 -2.89 15.50
C ARG A 160 -26.26 -3.16 14.20
N VAL A 161 -26.22 -2.19 13.29
CA VAL A 161 -25.42 -2.29 12.06
C VAL A 161 -23.93 -2.42 12.36
N LEU A 162 -23.40 -1.64 13.31
CA LEU A 162 -21.99 -1.72 13.70
C LEU A 162 -21.66 -3.04 14.41
N GLN A 163 -22.53 -3.52 15.30
CA GLN A 163 -22.36 -4.82 15.98
C GLN A 163 -22.32 -5.97 14.96
N ASN A 164 -23.22 -5.97 13.97
CA ASN A 164 -23.22 -6.99 12.91
C ASN A 164 -21.93 -6.94 12.07
N ARG A 165 -21.46 -5.74 11.73
CA ARG A 165 -20.19 -5.55 11.01
C ARG A 165 -18.99 -6.02 11.84
N LEU A 166 -18.97 -5.68 13.13
CA LEU A 166 -17.92 -6.11 14.05
C LEU A 166 -17.87 -7.64 14.15
N ALA A 167 -19.01 -8.30 14.27
CA ALA A 167 -19.09 -9.76 14.32
C ALA A 167 -18.55 -10.40 13.03
N SER A 168 -18.94 -9.89 11.86
CA SER A 168 -18.45 -10.39 10.57
C SER A 168 -16.94 -10.18 10.40
N GLU A 169 -16.44 -8.98 10.69
CA GLU A 169 -15.01 -8.69 10.55
C GLU A 169 -14.18 -9.46 11.57
N ARG A 170 -14.74 -9.74 12.75
CA ARG A 170 -14.09 -10.56 13.78
C ARG A 170 -13.94 -12.00 13.31
N ALA A 171 -15.00 -12.59 12.76
CA ALA A 171 -14.96 -13.93 12.18
C ALA A 171 -13.91 -14.03 11.06
N ASP A 172 -13.94 -13.11 10.09
CA ASP A 172 -12.92 -13.05 9.04
C ASP A 172 -11.50 -12.91 9.61
N PHE A 173 -11.34 -12.10 10.66
CA PHE A 173 -10.04 -11.90 11.27
C PHE A 173 -9.52 -13.16 11.96
N ASP A 174 -10.37 -13.87 12.69
CA ASP A 174 -10.02 -15.08 13.43
C ASP A 174 -9.72 -16.24 12.46
N GLU A 175 -10.43 -16.33 11.33
CA GLU A 175 -10.18 -17.31 10.26
C GLU A 175 -8.99 -16.95 9.34
N GLY A 176 -8.44 -15.73 9.46
CA GLY A 176 -7.35 -15.27 8.60
C GLY A 176 -7.77 -14.87 7.19
N VAL A 177 -9.07 -14.66 6.97
CA VAL A 177 -9.64 -14.23 5.69
C VAL A 177 -9.35 -12.75 5.47
N VAL A 178 -8.81 -12.42 4.29
CA VAL A 178 -8.56 -11.04 3.87
C VAL A 178 -9.17 -10.73 2.50
N HIS A 179 -9.78 -9.55 2.40
CA HIS A 179 -10.40 -9.07 1.17
C HIS A 179 -9.49 -8.08 0.44
N VAL A 180 -8.72 -8.58 -0.54
CA VAL A 180 -7.75 -7.79 -1.30
C VAL A 180 -8.21 -7.62 -2.76
N VAL A 181 -8.09 -6.39 -3.26
CA VAL A 181 -8.46 -6.05 -4.65
C VAL A 181 -7.25 -5.47 -5.38
N ARG A 182 -6.67 -6.24 -6.32
CA ARG A 182 -5.66 -5.71 -7.24
C ARG A 182 -6.29 -4.75 -8.24
N GLY A 183 -5.58 -3.67 -8.57
CA GLY A 183 -6.12 -2.56 -9.38
C GLY A 183 -6.86 -1.50 -8.56
N GLY A 184 -7.11 -1.75 -7.28
CA GLY A 184 -7.64 -0.76 -6.34
C GLY A 184 -9.14 -0.89 -6.09
N LYS A 185 -9.50 -0.89 -4.80
CA LYS A 185 -10.88 -1.04 -4.31
C LYS A 185 -11.84 0.02 -4.86
N LYS A 186 -11.35 1.26 -5.05
CA LYS A 186 -12.14 2.37 -5.61
C LYS A 186 -12.54 2.08 -7.06
N LEU A 187 -11.60 1.64 -7.90
CA LEU A 187 -11.90 1.30 -9.29
C LEU A 187 -12.87 0.11 -9.39
N ALA A 188 -12.71 -0.91 -8.55
CA ALA A 188 -13.65 -2.03 -8.52
C ALA A 188 -15.08 -1.57 -8.19
N ARG A 189 -15.25 -0.71 -7.19
CA ARG A 189 -16.58 -0.18 -6.81
C ARG A 189 -17.19 0.70 -7.90
N ASN A 190 -16.38 1.60 -8.47
CA ASN A 190 -16.83 2.50 -9.52
C ASN A 190 -17.36 1.76 -10.76
N ARG A 191 -16.98 0.50 -10.97
CA ARG A 191 -17.51 -0.32 -12.09
C ARG A 191 -19.03 -0.40 -12.11
N HIS A 192 -19.67 -0.35 -10.93
CA HIS A 192 -21.12 -0.42 -10.79
C HIS A 192 -21.80 0.96 -10.82
N HIS A 193 -20.99 2.03 -10.81
CA HIS A 193 -21.43 3.43 -10.70
C HIS A 193 -20.61 4.31 -11.66
N LEU A 194 -20.53 3.91 -12.93
CA LEU A 194 -19.67 4.58 -13.93
C LEU A 194 -20.12 6.02 -14.20
N ASP A 195 -21.44 6.24 -14.25
CA ASP A 195 -22.03 7.57 -14.48
C ASP A 195 -21.70 8.52 -13.33
N GLU A 196 -21.88 8.09 -12.07
CA GLU A 196 -21.50 8.86 -10.88
C GLU A 196 -19.98 9.12 -10.82
N ALA A 197 -19.18 8.17 -11.33
CA ALA A 197 -17.74 8.31 -11.39
C ALA A 197 -17.27 9.24 -12.52
N GLY A 198 -18.13 9.57 -13.49
CA GLY A 198 -17.79 10.36 -14.67
C GLY A 198 -16.74 9.68 -15.55
N VAL A 199 -16.81 8.36 -15.70
CA VAL A 199 -15.82 7.58 -16.48
C VAL A 199 -16.55 6.56 -17.34
N THR A 200 -16.19 6.48 -18.63
CA THR A 200 -16.74 5.49 -19.55
C THR A 200 -16.27 4.07 -19.19
N GLN A 201 -16.97 3.04 -19.70
CA GLN A 201 -16.54 1.65 -19.50
C GLN A 201 -15.12 1.39 -20.05
N GLU A 202 -14.77 1.98 -21.19
CA GLU A 202 -13.48 1.79 -21.85
C GLU A 202 -12.34 2.41 -21.04
N GLU A 203 -12.51 3.66 -20.61
CA GLU A 203 -11.54 4.33 -19.74
C GLU A 203 -11.39 3.61 -18.39
N TRP A 204 -12.51 3.13 -17.82
CA TRP A 204 -12.47 2.31 -16.62
C TRP A 204 -11.66 1.04 -16.86
N ARG A 205 -11.91 0.33 -17.97
CA ARG A 205 -11.21 -0.91 -18.31
C ARG A 205 -9.72 -0.68 -18.47
N ALA A 206 -9.33 0.36 -19.20
CA ALA A 206 -7.93 0.73 -19.39
C ALA A 206 -7.23 1.02 -18.03
N ARG A 207 -7.88 1.79 -17.15
CA ARG A 207 -7.37 2.07 -15.78
C ARG A 207 -7.29 0.79 -14.94
N TRP A 208 -8.30 -0.06 -15.03
CA TRP A 208 -8.41 -1.31 -14.27
C TRP A 208 -7.37 -2.36 -14.69
N GLU A 209 -7.09 -2.47 -15.98
CA GLU A 209 -6.04 -3.34 -16.50
C GLU A 209 -4.65 -2.81 -16.16
N ALA A 210 -4.37 -1.52 -16.44
CA ALA A 210 -3.08 -0.91 -16.13
C ALA A 210 -2.77 -0.93 -14.62
N GLY A 211 -3.77 -0.72 -13.76
CA GLY A 211 -3.63 -0.83 -12.31
C GLY A 211 -3.30 -2.24 -11.80
N ARG A 212 -3.50 -3.26 -12.63
CA ARG A 212 -3.19 -4.68 -12.33
C ARG A 212 -1.94 -5.17 -13.03
N TRP A 213 -1.32 -4.37 -13.89
CA TRP A 213 0.00 -4.70 -14.40
C TRP A 213 1.02 -4.81 -13.28
N PHE A 214 2.00 -5.68 -13.49
CA PHE A 214 3.08 -5.92 -12.54
C PHE A 214 4.42 -5.65 -13.24
N LEU A 215 5.04 -4.53 -12.89
CA LEU A 215 6.37 -4.13 -13.38
C LEU A 215 7.14 -3.49 -12.22
N HIS A 216 7.30 -4.23 -11.13
CA HIS A 216 8.12 -3.78 -10.02
C HIS A 216 9.00 -4.91 -9.49
N ALA A 217 10.20 -4.54 -9.06
CA ALA A 217 11.16 -5.48 -8.51
C ALA A 217 11.96 -4.82 -7.40
N ASP A 218 12.13 -5.55 -6.31
CA ASP A 218 12.95 -5.12 -5.19
C ASP A 218 14.43 -5.11 -5.55
N GLY A 219 15.15 -4.19 -4.92
CA GLY A 219 16.60 -4.13 -5.01
C GLY A 219 17.29 -5.16 -4.12
N GLU A 220 18.53 -5.48 -4.47
CA GLU A 220 19.39 -6.41 -3.76
C GLU A 220 20.81 -5.82 -3.70
N SER A 221 21.31 -5.56 -2.49
CA SER A 221 22.65 -5.00 -2.31
C SER A 221 23.72 -6.00 -2.77
N GLY A 222 24.78 -5.49 -3.39
CA GLY A 222 25.85 -6.30 -4.00
C GLY A 222 25.54 -6.79 -5.41
N LYS A 223 24.32 -6.58 -5.92
CA LYS A 223 23.99 -6.86 -7.32
C LYS A 223 24.21 -5.65 -8.21
N ARG A 224 24.48 -5.89 -9.49
CA ARG A 224 24.82 -4.83 -10.45
C ARG A 224 23.69 -3.80 -10.50
N TYR A 225 24.03 -2.55 -10.25
CA TYR A 225 23.12 -1.41 -10.17
C TYR A 225 22.02 -1.56 -9.09
N GLY A 226 22.24 -2.43 -8.10
CA GLY A 226 21.33 -2.65 -6.98
C GLY A 226 20.06 -3.43 -7.30
N ASN A 227 19.89 -3.93 -8.53
CA ASN A 227 18.70 -4.67 -8.96
C ASN A 227 18.95 -5.42 -10.30
N GLU A 228 18.85 -6.75 -10.33
CA GLU A 228 19.07 -7.50 -11.58
C GLU A 228 17.80 -7.66 -12.44
N THR A 229 16.62 -7.34 -11.90
CA THR A 229 15.35 -7.52 -12.62
C THR A 229 15.06 -6.31 -13.49
N ILE A 230 15.01 -5.12 -12.88
CA ILE A 230 14.90 -3.82 -13.56
C ILE A 230 16.18 -3.06 -13.23
N ARG A 231 17.01 -2.83 -14.23
CA ARG A 231 18.28 -2.11 -14.08
C ARG A 231 18.13 -0.70 -14.61
N VAL A 232 18.78 0.23 -13.94
CA VAL A 232 18.97 1.60 -14.42
C VAL A 232 20.45 1.93 -14.30
N THR A 233 21.12 2.24 -15.40
CA THR A 233 22.54 2.64 -15.40
C THR A 233 22.69 4.10 -14.98
N LEU A 234 23.91 4.55 -14.67
CA LEU A 234 24.19 5.95 -14.32
C LEU A 234 23.85 6.92 -15.47
N GLU A 235 23.95 6.44 -16.72
CA GLU A 235 23.59 7.18 -17.93
C GLU A 235 22.07 7.26 -18.15
N GLY A 236 21.30 6.51 -17.37
CA GLY A 236 19.85 6.47 -17.40
C GLY A 236 19.26 5.39 -18.31
N GLU A 237 20.07 4.45 -18.82
CA GLU A 237 19.56 3.33 -19.60
C GLU A 237 18.74 2.40 -18.71
N VAL A 238 17.52 2.09 -19.13
CA VAL A 238 16.61 1.22 -18.40
C VAL A 238 16.51 -0.12 -19.12
N SER A 239 16.81 -1.22 -18.41
CA SER A 239 16.66 -2.56 -18.96
C SER A 239 15.88 -3.49 -18.06
N ILE A 240 15.05 -4.33 -18.66
CA ILE A 240 14.10 -5.22 -17.98
C ILE A 240 14.46 -6.66 -18.35
N ARG A 241 14.61 -7.54 -17.36
CA ARG A 241 14.68 -8.99 -17.60
C ARG A 241 13.30 -9.46 -18.06
N LEU A 242 13.19 -10.07 -19.23
CA LEU A 242 11.91 -10.57 -19.72
C LEU A 242 11.55 -11.91 -19.05
N PRO A 243 10.25 -12.17 -18.81
CA PRO A 243 9.80 -13.51 -18.44
C PRO A 243 10.01 -14.49 -19.61
N GLY A 244 10.22 -15.77 -19.32
CA GLY A 244 10.50 -16.81 -20.32
C GLY A 244 9.54 -16.81 -21.52
N PRO A 245 8.21 -16.75 -21.32
CA PRO A 245 7.25 -16.68 -22.42
C PRO A 245 7.33 -15.44 -23.32
N LEU A 246 8.09 -14.41 -22.93
CA LEU A 246 8.29 -13.18 -23.69
C LEU A 246 9.76 -13.00 -24.08
N ALA A 247 10.59 -14.05 -24.00
CA ALA A 247 12.02 -13.96 -24.26
C ALA A 247 12.34 -13.49 -25.69
N ASP A 248 11.47 -13.80 -26.67
CA ASP A 248 11.64 -13.42 -28.07
C ASP A 248 11.55 -11.91 -28.31
N LEU A 249 11.01 -11.15 -27.35
CA LEU A 249 11.00 -9.70 -27.43
C LEU A 249 12.36 -9.08 -27.05
N ALA A 250 13.31 -9.86 -26.52
CA ALA A 250 14.60 -9.34 -26.05
C ALA A 250 15.39 -8.66 -27.18
N ASN A 251 15.88 -7.46 -26.90
CA ASN A 251 16.78 -6.71 -27.80
C ASN A 251 18.22 -6.61 -27.25
N ALA A 252 18.51 -7.30 -26.14
CA ALA A 252 19.80 -7.28 -25.47
C ALA A 252 20.17 -8.63 -24.83
N PRO A 253 21.47 -8.88 -24.57
CA PRO A 253 21.94 -10.13 -23.99
C PRO A 253 21.26 -10.50 -22.66
N HIS A 254 21.29 -11.79 -22.35
CA HIS A 254 20.64 -12.35 -21.16
C HIS A 254 19.14 -12.04 -21.11
N GLY A 255 18.45 -12.17 -22.25
CA GLY A 255 16.99 -12.01 -22.40
C GLY A 255 16.47 -10.73 -21.76
N ARG A 256 17.15 -9.60 -22.04
CA ARG A 256 16.74 -8.29 -21.55
C ARG A 256 16.14 -7.48 -22.67
N TYR A 257 15.25 -6.58 -22.28
CA TYR A 257 14.76 -5.50 -23.13
C TYR A 257 15.29 -4.17 -22.61
N ILE A 258 16.05 -3.45 -23.42
CA ILE A 258 16.51 -2.08 -23.18
C ILE A 258 15.48 -1.14 -23.80
N LEU A 259 14.94 -0.23 -22.98
CA LEU A 259 14.01 0.80 -23.44
C LEU A 259 14.78 1.87 -24.21
N SER A 260 14.16 2.43 -25.25
CA SER A 260 14.74 3.59 -25.97
C SER A 260 14.78 4.84 -25.08
N ALA A 261 13.82 4.94 -24.14
CA ALA A 261 13.76 6.01 -23.16
C ALA A 261 14.91 5.93 -22.14
N ARG A 262 15.51 7.08 -21.85
CA ARG A 262 16.43 7.27 -20.73
C ARG A 262 15.75 7.98 -19.56
N VAL A 263 16.20 7.68 -18.35
CA VAL A 263 15.69 8.29 -17.12
C VAL A 263 16.80 8.94 -16.31
N ARG A 264 16.52 10.14 -15.79
CA ARG A 264 17.39 10.84 -14.82
C ARG A 264 16.53 11.40 -13.71
N PHE A 265 16.94 11.30 -12.46
CA PHE A 265 16.16 11.85 -11.35
C PHE A 265 16.68 13.23 -10.97
N ALA A 266 15.84 14.26 -11.09
CA ALA A 266 16.22 15.60 -10.64
C ALA A 266 16.21 15.70 -9.11
N HIS A 267 15.15 15.18 -8.47
CA HIS A 267 15.07 15.12 -7.02
C HIS A 267 15.87 13.92 -6.49
N ARG A 268 16.83 14.18 -5.58
CA ARG A 268 17.73 13.19 -4.97
C ARG A 268 18.47 12.30 -6.00
N GLY A 269 18.79 12.88 -7.16
CA GLY A 269 19.52 12.21 -8.23
C GLY A 269 20.91 11.74 -7.81
N THR A 270 21.65 12.57 -7.07
CA THR A 270 22.98 12.22 -6.55
C THR A 270 22.91 11.05 -5.59
N GLU A 271 21.98 11.09 -4.62
CA GLU A 271 21.79 9.98 -3.67
C GLU A 271 21.43 8.67 -4.39
N TRP A 272 20.57 8.73 -5.39
CA TRP A 272 20.27 7.57 -6.22
C TRP A 272 21.51 7.07 -6.99
N ALA A 273 22.28 7.97 -7.60
CA ALA A 273 23.47 7.64 -8.38
C ALA A 273 24.56 6.99 -7.48
N ASP A 274 24.79 7.51 -6.28
CA ASP A 274 25.71 6.94 -5.29
C ASP A 274 25.33 5.50 -4.94
N ARG A 275 24.03 5.23 -4.80
CA ARG A 275 23.54 3.87 -4.54
C ARG A 275 23.76 2.94 -5.72
N VAL A 276 23.47 3.41 -6.94
CA VAL A 276 23.66 2.63 -8.17
C VAL A 276 25.15 2.32 -8.38
N ALA A 277 26.02 3.31 -8.18
CA ALA A 277 27.47 3.14 -8.28
C ALA A 277 28.02 2.16 -7.23
N ALA A 278 27.50 2.22 -6.01
CA ALA A 278 27.88 1.32 -4.92
C ALA A 278 27.10 -0.01 -4.91
N ASN A 279 26.32 -0.33 -5.95
CA ASN A 279 25.51 -1.56 -6.04
C ASN A 279 24.59 -1.78 -4.81
N ARG A 280 24.09 -0.71 -4.20
CA ARG A 280 23.17 -0.77 -3.04
C ARG A 280 21.76 -1.05 -3.52
N ALA A 281 20.97 -1.77 -2.73
CA ALA A 281 19.59 -2.10 -3.07
C ALA A 281 18.78 -0.84 -3.46
N VAL A 282 18.18 -0.88 -4.65
CA VAL A 282 17.18 0.07 -5.15
C VAL A 282 16.03 -0.72 -5.79
N ALA A 283 14.83 -0.54 -5.26
CA ALA A 283 13.62 -1.09 -5.87
C ALA A 283 13.15 -0.17 -7.00
N TYR A 284 12.65 -0.77 -8.09
CA TYR A 284 12.13 -0.02 -9.23
C TYR A 284 10.70 -0.44 -9.53
N ARG A 285 9.87 0.52 -9.95
CA ARG A 285 8.52 0.30 -10.47
C ARG A 285 8.31 1.11 -11.75
N ILE A 286 7.91 0.42 -12.82
CA ILE A 286 7.43 1.05 -14.06
C ILE A 286 5.90 1.00 -14.07
N HIS A 287 5.24 2.10 -14.38
CA HIS A 287 3.77 2.13 -14.48
C HIS A 287 3.28 3.17 -15.48
N LEU A 288 2.10 2.89 -16.05
CA LEU A 288 1.35 3.82 -16.89
C LEU A 288 0.36 4.60 -16.02
N ASP A 289 0.44 5.93 -16.08
CA ASP A 289 -0.64 6.82 -15.68
C ASP A 289 -1.60 6.94 -16.88
N VAL A 290 -2.69 6.18 -16.85
CA VAL A 290 -3.65 6.10 -17.97
C VAL A 290 -4.30 7.46 -18.27
N PRO A 291 -4.85 8.21 -17.29
CA PRO A 291 -5.41 9.54 -17.55
C PRO A 291 -4.43 10.53 -18.21
N ARG A 292 -3.13 10.40 -17.93
CA ARG A 292 -2.12 11.28 -18.51
C ARG A 292 -1.42 10.71 -19.73
N GLU A 293 -1.68 9.44 -20.05
CA GLU A 293 -0.98 8.65 -21.07
C GLU A 293 0.54 8.74 -20.93
N ARG A 294 1.03 8.56 -19.69
CA ARG A 294 2.46 8.74 -19.36
C ARG A 294 3.02 7.55 -18.61
N TRP A 295 4.14 7.05 -19.09
CA TRP A 295 4.95 6.07 -18.39
C TRP A 295 5.89 6.74 -17.38
N TYR A 296 5.96 6.15 -16.20
CA TYR A 296 6.81 6.60 -15.11
C TYR A 296 7.67 5.45 -14.59
N LEU A 297 8.90 5.77 -14.24
CA LEU A 297 9.77 4.91 -13.45
C LEU A 297 9.98 5.54 -12.07
N THR A 298 9.70 4.76 -11.04
CA THR A 298 9.91 5.11 -9.64
C THR A 298 11.05 4.27 -9.09
N ALA A 299 12.03 4.92 -8.48
CA ALA A 299 13.09 4.29 -7.70
C ALA A 299 12.79 4.50 -6.20
N SER A 300 13.00 3.48 -5.39
CA SER A 300 12.81 3.57 -3.94
C SER A 300 13.84 2.77 -3.15
N TRP A 301 14.24 3.29 -2.00
CA TRP A 301 15.20 2.66 -1.10
C TRP A 301 14.91 3.03 0.34
N GLN A 302 15.44 2.23 1.27
CA GLN A 302 15.37 2.52 2.70
C GLN A 302 16.47 3.52 3.08
N THR A 303 16.12 4.43 3.98
CA THR A 303 17.10 5.22 4.73
C THR A 303 17.72 4.31 5.80
N PRO A 304 19.03 4.37 6.05
CA PRO A 304 19.62 3.70 7.19
C PRO A 304 18.87 4.11 8.46
N LYS A 305 18.63 3.15 9.37
CA LYS A 305 18.17 3.50 10.70
C LYS A 305 19.31 4.24 11.40
N THR A 306 19.11 5.51 11.68
CA THR A 306 19.95 6.28 12.61
C THR A 306 19.76 5.76 14.02
#